data_AF-A0A844DAI6-F1
#
_entry.id   AF-A0A844DAI6-F1
#
_cell.length_a   1.000
_cell.length_b   1.000
_cell.length_c   1.000
_cell.angle_alpha   90.00
_cell.angle_beta   90.00
_cell.angle_gamma   90.00
#
_symmetry.space_group_name_H-M   'P 1'
#
loop_
_entity.id
_entity.type
_entity.pdbx_description
1 polymer ?
#
loop_
_entity_poly.entity_id
_entity_poly.type
_entity_poly.pdbx_seq_one_letter_code
_entity_poly.pdbx_strand_id
1 'polypeptide(L)'
;MTSYVIPAHDIVGLPVAGTSDLFPVRRVYCVGRNYAGHAREMGSDPTREPPFFFCKPGDAQAVVPAAPNRVLELPYPPQTNNLHYECELVVAIGKGGADISVEDAASHIFGYAVGFDMTRRDLQFKMRDVGRPWEIGKAFDFSAPIGLIHRAEEAGDINHAAIQLDVDGVTKQSADISQLIWSISETIANLSTYFTLAPGDLIFSGTPEGVGAVVRGNVLEGKVAGLSPITVKLV
;
A
#
# COMPACT_ATOMS: atom_id res chain seq x y z
N MET A 1 10.67 -19.81 25.12
CA MET A 1 10.44 -18.35 25.01
C MET A 1 11.79 -17.68 24.92
N THR A 2 12.00 -16.87 23.88
CA THR A 2 13.19 -16.03 23.77
C THR A 2 13.10 -14.92 24.82
N SER A 3 14.15 -14.69 25.60
CA SER A 3 14.24 -13.56 26.51
C SER A 3 14.95 -12.41 25.79
N TYR A 4 14.32 -11.24 25.76
CA TYR A 4 14.91 -10.02 25.25
C TYR A 4 15.28 -9.11 26.43
N VAL A 5 16.33 -8.31 26.26
CA VAL A 5 16.82 -7.36 27.29
C VAL A 5 15.89 -6.16 27.50
N ILE A 6 14.92 -5.98 26.61
CA ILE A 6 13.81 -5.03 26.65
C ILE A 6 12.55 -5.71 26.10
N PRO A 7 11.34 -5.19 26.34
CA PRO A 7 10.13 -5.70 25.70
C PRO A 7 10.28 -5.73 24.18
N ALA A 8 9.94 -6.87 23.55
CA ALA A 8 9.82 -6.93 22.11
C ALA A 8 8.62 -6.08 21.67
N HIS A 9 8.71 -5.47 20.48
CA HIS A 9 7.54 -4.82 19.89
C HIS A 9 6.51 -5.87 19.50
N ASP A 10 5.23 -5.48 19.54
CA ASP A 10 4.15 -6.33 19.07
C ASP A 10 4.19 -6.46 17.55
N ILE A 11 3.87 -7.66 17.06
CA ILE A 11 3.67 -7.89 15.62
C ILE A 11 2.35 -7.23 15.23
N VAL A 12 2.37 -6.40 14.18
CA VAL A 12 1.13 -5.82 13.65
C VAL A 12 0.29 -6.91 13.03
N GLY A 13 -0.97 -7.01 13.45
CA GLY A 13 -1.95 -7.91 12.86
C GLY A 13 -2.97 -7.13 12.03
N LEU A 14 -3.11 -7.47 10.75
CA LEU A 14 -4.20 -6.97 9.91
C LEU A 14 -5.43 -7.88 10.03
N PRO A 15 -6.65 -7.32 10.15
CA PRO A 15 -7.85 -8.13 10.23
C PRO A 15 -8.08 -8.88 8.91
N VAL A 16 -8.59 -10.10 9.00
CA VAL A 16 -8.90 -10.96 7.85
C VAL A 16 -10.40 -11.25 7.82
N ALA A 17 -11.02 -11.17 6.64
CA ALA A 17 -12.43 -11.46 6.45
C ALA A 17 -12.76 -12.90 6.88
N GLY A 18 -13.92 -13.07 7.55
CA GLY A 18 -14.42 -14.40 7.91
C GLY A 18 -13.73 -15.09 9.10
N THR A 19 -12.75 -14.47 9.76
CA THR A 19 -12.07 -15.04 10.94
C THR A 19 -11.73 -13.99 12.00
N SER A 20 -11.47 -14.43 13.23
CA SER A 20 -10.89 -13.60 14.29
C SER A 20 -9.35 -13.57 14.26
N ASP A 21 -8.74 -14.41 13.43
CA ASP A 21 -7.28 -14.46 13.27
C ASP A 21 -6.79 -13.22 12.51
N LEU A 22 -5.53 -12.84 12.78
CA LEU A 22 -4.89 -11.68 12.16
C LEU A 22 -3.76 -12.13 11.23
N PHE A 23 -3.57 -11.39 10.14
CA PHE A 23 -2.41 -11.54 9.26
C PHE A 23 -1.19 -10.81 9.86
N PRO A 24 -0.10 -11.52 10.22
CA PRO A 24 1.06 -10.91 10.86
C PRO A 24 1.94 -10.19 9.84
N VAL A 25 2.04 -8.87 9.95
CA VAL A 25 2.84 -8.07 9.02
C VAL A 25 4.33 -8.28 9.28
N ARG A 26 5.09 -8.40 8.18
CA ARG A 26 6.55 -8.48 8.17
C ARG A 26 7.15 -7.22 7.53
N ARG A 27 7.37 -7.21 6.21
CA ARG A 27 7.85 -6.03 5.47
C ARG A 27 6.73 -5.43 4.64
N VAL A 28 6.81 -4.13 4.40
CA VAL A 28 5.91 -3.42 3.50
C VAL A 28 6.72 -2.88 2.34
N TYR A 29 6.52 -3.47 1.16
CA TYR A 29 7.09 -2.99 -0.09
C TYR A 29 6.06 -2.15 -0.83
N CYS A 30 6.52 -1.16 -1.59
CA CYS A 30 5.68 -0.28 -2.37
C CYS A 30 6.28 -0.10 -3.77
N VAL A 31 5.43 -0.12 -4.81
CA VAL A 31 5.85 0.08 -6.20
C VAL A 31 5.64 1.53 -6.61
N GLY A 32 6.71 2.20 -7.01
CA GLY A 32 6.60 3.57 -7.50
C GLY A 32 6.15 3.63 -8.96
N ARG A 33 5.24 4.56 -9.27
CA ARG A 33 4.81 4.91 -10.65
C ARG A 33 4.25 3.74 -11.46
N ASN A 34 3.49 2.84 -10.84
CA ASN A 34 2.99 1.64 -11.52
C ASN A 34 1.67 1.83 -12.30
N TYR A 35 1.19 3.07 -12.46
CA TYR A 35 0.09 3.42 -13.37
C TYR A 35 0.57 4.44 -14.39
N ALA A 36 0.24 4.25 -15.67
CA ALA A 36 0.70 5.14 -16.74
C ALA A 36 0.18 6.57 -16.59
N GLY A 37 -1.06 6.75 -16.11
CA GLY A 37 -1.62 8.07 -15.81
C GLY A 37 -0.83 8.79 -14.71
N HIS A 38 -0.60 8.11 -13.59
CA HIS A 38 0.18 8.64 -12.47
C HIS A 38 1.65 8.92 -12.85
N ALA A 39 2.29 8.05 -13.63
CA ALA A 39 3.66 8.26 -14.11
C ALA A 39 3.79 9.58 -14.90
N ARG A 40 2.82 9.87 -15.78
CA ARG A 40 2.76 11.14 -16.53
C ARG A 40 2.49 12.34 -15.63
N GLU A 41 1.56 12.22 -14.67
CA GLU A 41 1.26 13.26 -13.67
C GLU A 41 2.53 13.65 -12.88
N MET A 42 3.39 12.66 -12.59
CA MET A 42 4.65 12.85 -11.89
C MET A 42 5.82 13.27 -12.79
N GLY A 43 5.54 13.66 -14.04
CA GLY A 43 6.51 14.20 -15.01
C GLY A 43 7.42 13.15 -15.64
N SER A 44 6.99 11.88 -15.68
CA SER A 44 7.75 10.77 -16.30
C SER A 44 7.11 10.37 -17.62
N ASP A 45 7.92 9.88 -18.56
CA ASP A 45 7.43 9.25 -19.78
C ASP A 45 7.33 7.73 -19.54
N PRO A 46 6.12 7.16 -19.40
CA PRO A 46 5.98 5.74 -19.09
C PRO A 46 6.35 4.89 -20.31
N THR A 47 7.63 4.57 -20.43
CA THR A 47 8.06 3.31 -21.05
C THR A 47 8.00 2.21 -19.99
N ARG A 48 8.00 0.92 -20.38
CA ARG A 48 8.11 -0.20 -19.41
C ARG A 48 9.52 -0.29 -18.83
N GLU A 49 10.00 0.81 -18.28
CA GLU A 49 11.19 0.84 -17.43
C GLU A 49 10.98 -0.09 -16.23
N PRO A 50 12.04 -0.74 -15.73
CA PRO A 50 11.94 -1.61 -14.57
C PRO A 50 11.25 -0.89 -13.40
N PRO A 51 10.35 -1.58 -12.66
CA PRO A 51 9.73 -0.97 -11.50
C PRO A 51 10.82 -0.61 -10.48
N PHE A 52 10.61 0.48 -9.74
CA PHE A 52 11.42 0.76 -8.58
C PHE A 52 10.59 0.60 -7.31
N PHE A 53 11.27 0.17 -6.26
CA PHE A 53 10.64 -0.17 -4.99
C PHE A 53 11.17 0.73 -3.88
N PHE A 54 10.30 1.04 -2.94
CA PHE A 54 10.67 1.57 -1.63
C PHE A 54 9.93 0.77 -0.56
N CYS A 55 10.24 1.02 0.70
CA CYS A 55 9.64 0.31 1.82
C CYS A 55 9.02 1.28 2.82
N LYS A 56 8.05 0.74 3.56
CA LYS A 56 7.58 1.31 4.83
C LYS A 56 7.94 0.34 5.96
N PRO A 57 8.11 0.82 7.21
CA PRO A 57 8.24 -0.06 8.36
C PRO A 57 7.00 -0.96 8.51
N GLY A 58 7.19 -2.21 8.90
CA GLY A 58 6.10 -3.15 9.17
C GLY A 58 5.63 -3.17 10.62
N ASP A 59 5.90 -2.10 11.37
CA ASP A 59 5.56 -1.95 12.77
C ASP A 59 4.23 -1.22 12.99
N ALA A 60 3.77 -1.21 14.24
CA ALA A 60 2.46 -0.68 14.62
C ALA A 60 2.39 0.85 14.54
N GLN A 61 3.54 1.52 14.39
CA GLN A 61 3.60 2.95 14.20
C GLN A 61 3.36 3.30 12.74
N ALA A 62 3.88 2.53 11.78
CA ALA A 62 3.71 2.80 10.36
C ALA A 62 2.43 2.18 9.75
N VAL A 63 2.15 0.91 10.07
CA VAL A 63 1.00 0.17 9.51
C VAL A 63 -0.20 0.28 10.44
N VAL A 64 -1.30 0.83 9.93
CA VAL A 64 -2.48 1.18 10.73
C VAL A 64 -3.69 0.35 10.25
N PRO A 65 -4.08 -0.71 10.97
CA PRO A 65 -5.23 -1.52 10.59
C PRO A 65 -6.53 -0.71 10.72
N ALA A 66 -7.28 -0.60 9.62
CA ALA A 66 -8.61 -0.04 9.60
C ALA A 66 -9.65 -1.16 9.69
N ALA A 67 -10.45 -1.14 10.75
CA ALA A 67 -11.54 -2.10 10.91
C ALA A 67 -12.63 -1.83 9.85
N PRO A 68 -13.28 -2.88 9.31
CA PRO A 68 -14.37 -2.70 8.34
C PRO A 68 -15.51 -1.91 8.99
N ASN A 69 -16.15 -1.04 8.20
CA ASN A 69 -17.28 -0.20 8.63
C ASN A 69 -16.96 0.72 9.84
N ARG A 70 -15.69 1.10 10.00
CA ARG A 70 -15.23 2.09 10.98
C ARG A 70 -14.43 3.16 10.25
N VAL A 71 -14.53 4.38 10.77
CA VAL A 71 -13.64 5.47 10.36
C VAL A 71 -12.37 5.37 11.21
N LEU A 72 -11.25 5.14 10.55
CA LEU A 72 -9.94 5.22 11.19
C LEU A 72 -9.56 6.69 11.37
N GLU A 73 -9.33 7.14 12.61
CA GLU A 73 -8.73 8.44 12.86
C GLU A 73 -7.22 8.35 12.66
N LEU A 74 -6.69 9.10 11.69
CA LEU A 74 -5.29 9.09 11.32
C LEU A 74 -4.64 10.44 11.66
N PRO A 75 -3.66 10.47 12.59
CA PRO A 75 -2.98 11.70 12.94
C PRO A 75 -2.29 12.34 11.73
N TYR A 76 -2.52 13.64 11.51
CA TYR A 76 -1.77 14.38 10.50
C TYR A 76 -0.30 14.50 10.93
N PRO A 77 0.66 14.09 10.08
CA PRO A 77 2.05 13.90 10.48
C PRO A 77 2.78 15.23 10.66
N PRO A 78 3.85 15.26 11.47
CA PRO A 78 4.68 16.44 11.62
C PRO A 78 5.56 16.68 10.38
N GLN A 79 6.12 17.89 10.30
CA GLN A 79 7.13 18.29 9.31
C GLN A 79 6.65 18.26 7.85
N THR A 80 5.34 18.36 7.61
CA THR A 80 4.77 18.53 6.26
C THR A 80 3.62 19.53 6.31
N ASN A 81 3.44 20.26 5.21
CA ASN A 81 2.20 20.97 4.91
C ASN A 81 1.55 20.45 3.62
N ASN A 82 2.06 19.33 3.09
CA ASN A 82 1.66 18.77 1.82
C ASN A 82 1.56 17.24 1.91
N LEU A 83 0.66 16.76 2.76
CA LEU A 83 0.34 15.35 2.89
C LEU A 83 -0.57 14.91 1.73
N HIS A 84 -0.13 13.91 0.97
CA HIS A 84 -0.89 13.34 -0.13
C HIS A 84 -1.49 11.98 0.23
N TYR A 85 -2.66 11.69 -0.34
CA TYR A 85 -3.24 10.36 -0.43
C TYR A 85 -2.80 9.66 -1.73
N GLU A 86 -2.74 8.33 -1.67
CA GLU A 86 -2.47 7.43 -2.80
C GLU A 86 -3.25 6.14 -2.51
N CYS A 87 -4.37 5.89 -3.21
CA CYS A 87 -5.16 4.67 -3.05
C CYS A 87 -4.53 3.52 -3.81
N GLU A 88 -4.27 2.41 -3.13
CA GLU A 88 -3.60 1.26 -3.72
C GLU A 88 -4.26 -0.07 -3.34
N LEU A 89 -4.11 -1.05 -4.24
CA LEU A 89 -4.29 -2.45 -3.90
C LEU A 89 -3.07 -2.93 -3.10
N VAL A 90 -3.33 -3.51 -1.93
CA VAL A 90 -2.31 -4.14 -1.10
C VAL A 90 -2.40 -5.65 -1.27
N VAL A 91 -1.30 -6.27 -1.64
CA VAL A 91 -1.15 -7.72 -1.79
C VAL A 91 -0.48 -8.28 -0.54
N ALA A 92 -1.11 -9.26 0.11
CA ALA A 92 -0.57 -9.95 1.28
C ALA A 92 0.08 -11.28 0.86
N ILE A 93 1.35 -11.48 1.19
CA ILE A 93 2.11 -12.69 0.83
C ILE A 93 1.91 -13.77 1.90
N GLY A 94 1.42 -14.94 1.46
CA GLY A 94 1.19 -16.12 2.31
C GLY A 94 2.28 -17.18 2.22
N LYS A 95 3.03 -17.20 1.11
CA LYS A 95 4.13 -18.15 0.87
C LYS A 95 5.35 -17.39 0.37
N GLY A 96 6.51 -17.66 0.98
CA GLY A 96 7.76 -17.02 0.61
C GLY A 96 8.41 -17.59 -0.66
N GLY A 97 9.43 -16.92 -1.17
CA GLY A 97 10.19 -17.34 -2.35
C GLY A 97 11.20 -16.28 -2.80
N ALA A 98 12.18 -16.70 -3.60
CA ALA A 98 13.12 -15.83 -4.32
C ALA A 98 13.09 -16.26 -5.79
N ASP A 99 13.36 -15.32 -6.70
CA ASP A 99 13.32 -15.56 -8.15
C ASP A 99 12.02 -16.26 -8.61
N ILE A 100 10.89 -15.80 -8.07
CA ILE A 100 9.55 -16.33 -8.35
C ILE A 100 9.19 -15.99 -9.80
N SER A 101 8.72 -16.99 -10.56
CA SER A 101 8.23 -16.78 -11.92
C SER A 101 6.90 -16.00 -11.93
N VAL A 102 6.57 -15.35 -13.04
CA VAL A 102 5.28 -14.63 -13.16
C VAL A 102 4.11 -15.61 -13.05
N GLU A 103 4.29 -16.83 -13.56
CA GLU A 103 3.30 -17.90 -13.57
C GLU A 103 3.04 -18.45 -12.16
N ASP A 104 4.07 -18.50 -11.30
CA ASP A 104 3.95 -19.02 -9.95
C ASP A 104 3.49 -17.96 -8.94
N ALA A 105 3.61 -16.67 -9.26
CA ALA A 105 3.38 -15.55 -8.34
C ALA A 105 2.02 -15.59 -7.63
N ALA A 106 0.95 -15.97 -8.33
CA ALA A 106 -0.39 -16.06 -7.75
C ALA A 106 -0.46 -17.05 -6.56
N SER A 107 0.32 -18.14 -6.60
CA SER A 107 0.37 -19.13 -5.51
C SER A 107 1.05 -18.63 -4.23
N HIS A 108 1.70 -17.46 -4.30
CA HIS A 108 2.34 -16.83 -3.16
C HIS A 108 1.43 -15.87 -2.39
N ILE A 109 0.29 -15.51 -2.98
CA ILE A 109 -0.62 -14.50 -2.45
C ILE A 109 -1.58 -15.16 -1.46
N PHE A 110 -1.64 -14.62 -0.25
CA PHE A 110 -2.65 -14.95 0.76
C PHE A 110 -3.97 -14.25 0.46
N GLY A 111 -3.90 -12.96 0.13
CA GLY A 111 -5.09 -12.13 -0.04
C GLY A 111 -4.79 -10.70 -0.40
N TYR A 112 -5.84 -9.89 -0.40
CA TYR A 112 -5.81 -8.50 -0.86
C TYR A 112 -6.55 -7.58 0.11
N ALA A 113 -6.13 -6.32 0.17
CA ALA A 113 -6.81 -5.26 0.90
C ALA A 113 -6.72 -3.93 0.14
N VAL A 114 -7.57 -2.98 0.52
CA VAL A 114 -7.41 -1.57 0.13
C VAL A 114 -6.46 -0.91 1.13
N GLY A 115 -5.48 -0.13 0.65
CA GLY A 115 -4.57 0.62 1.50
C GLY A 115 -4.25 1.99 0.95
N PHE A 116 -3.71 2.86 1.81
CA PHE A 116 -3.27 4.20 1.44
C PHE A 116 -1.76 4.35 1.62
N ASP A 117 -1.05 4.72 0.55
CA ASP A 117 0.33 5.18 0.64
C ASP A 117 0.37 6.68 0.97
N MET A 118 0.19 6.98 2.25
CA MET A 118 0.24 8.37 2.73
C MET A 118 1.66 8.93 2.55
N THR A 119 1.75 10.13 1.98
CA THR A 119 3.03 10.69 1.52
C THR A 119 3.22 12.13 1.94
N ARG A 120 4.32 12.44 2.64
CA ARG A 120 4.76 13.84 2.87
C ARG A 120 5.42 14.35 1.60
N ARG A 121 4.61 14.86 0.66
CA ARG A 121 5.01 15.09 -0.73
C ARG A 121 6.12 16.12 -0.86
N ASP A 122 6.05 17.18 -0.06
CA ASP A 122 7.09 18.20 0.05
C ASP A 122 8.46 17.60 0.39
N LEU A 123 8.51 16.68 1.37
CA LEU A 123 9.74 16.00 1.75
C LEU A 123 10.20 14.99 0.70
N GLN A 124 9.28 14.22 0.11
CA GLN A 124 9.59 13.25 -0.94
C GLN A 124 10.23 13.93 -2.16
N PHE A 125 9.66 15.04 -2.63
CA PHE A 125 10.23 15.82 -3.73
C PHE A 125 11.59 16.42 -3.36
N LYS A 126 11.71 16.99 -2.15
CA LYS A 126 13.00 17.51 -1.68
C LYS A 126 14.09 16.44 -1.71
N MET A 127 13.80 15.19 -1.34
CA MET A 127 14.78 14.10 -1.38
C MET A 127 15.08 13.65 -2.81
N ARG A 128 14.05 13.48 -3.65
CA ARG A 128 14.20 13.14 -5.07
C ARG A 128 15.13 14.13 -5.78
N ASP A 129 14.90 15.43 -5.61
CA ASP A 129 15.60 16.49 -6.36
C ASP A 129 17.10 16.55 -6.05
N VAL A 130 17.52 16.03 -4.89
CA VAL A 130 18.93 15.95 -4.49
C VAL A 130 19.47 14.51 -4.50
N GLY A 131 18.74 13.55 -5.09
CA GLY A 131 19.14 12.16 -5.19
C GLY A 131 19.29 11.45 -3.84
N ARG A 132 18.49 11.82 -2.84
CA ARG A 132 18.50 11.22 -1.50
C ARG A 132 17.38 10.19 -1.31
N PRO A 133 17.55 9.29 -0.32
CA PRO A 133 16.53 8.31 0.07
C PRO A 133 15.19 8.97 0.48
N TRP A 134 14.07 8.28 0.22
CA TRP A 134 12.70 8.82 0.33
C TRP A 134 12.02 8.60 1.69
N GLU A 135 12.71 8.07 2.69
CA GLU A 135 12.14 7.59 3.95
C GLU A 135 11.39 8.70 4.69
N ILE A 136 11.94 9.92 4.72
CA ILE A 136 11.22 11.04 5.34
C ILE A 136 9.96 11.45 4.56
N GLY A 137 9.82 11.08 3.29
CA GLY A 137 8.61 11.29 2.50
C GLY A 137 7.59 10.14 2.59
N LYS A 138 8.07 8.89 2.68
CA LYS A 138 7.25 7.68 2.49
C LYS A 138 7.18 6.74 3.72
N ALA A 139 8.20 6.70 4.58
CA ALA A 139 8.39 5.71 5.64
C ALA A 139 8.23 6.31 7.05
N PHE A 140 7.15 7.05 7.28
CA PHE A 140 6.88 7.76 8.54
C PHE A 140 5.74 7.12 9.33
N ASP A 141 5.53 7.57 10.56
CA ASP A 141 4.44 7.10 11.41
C ASP A 141 3.08 7.32 10.74
N PHE A 142 2.20 6.34 10.85
CA PHE A 142 0.84 6.30 10.32
C PHE A 142 0.77 6.41 8.79
N SER A 143 1.86 6.03 8.10
CA SER A 143 1.98 6.20 6.65
C SER A 143 1.34 5.10 5.81
N ALA A 144 0.87 4.00 6.41
CA ALA A 144 0.20 2.89 5.73
C ALA A 144 -1.10 2.45 6.42
N PRO A 145 -2.20 3.22 6.31
CA PRO A 145 -3.54 2.72 6.59
C PRO A 145 -3.91 1.55 5.67
N ILE A 146 -4.38 0.43 6.23
CA ILE A 146 -4.74 -0.77 5.47
C ILE A 146 -6.05 -1.35 6.00
N GLY A 147 -6.97 -1.69 5.09
CA GLY A 147 -8.28 -2.25 5.41
C GLY A 147 -8.26 -3.74 5.72
N LEU A 148 -9.47 -4.32 5.70
CA LEU A 148 -9.70 -5.75 5.87
C LEU A 148 -9.06 -6.55 4.72
N ILE A 149 -8.26 -7.56 5.05
CA ILE A 149 -7.75 -8.52 4.06
C ILE A 149 -8.85 -9.50 3.71
N HIS A 150 -9.11 -9.66 2.41
CA HIS A 150 -9.92 -10.74 1.85
C HIS A 150 -8.99 -11.81 1.31
N ARG A 151 -9.32 -13.09 1.51
CA ARG A 151 -8.51 -14.17 0.95
C ARG A 151 -8.51 -14.10 -0.57
N ALA A 152 -7.44 -14.57 -1.21
CA ALA A 152 -7.31 -14.44 -2.66
C ALA A 152 -8.50 -15.06 -3.42
N GLU A 153 -9.03 -16.19 -2.93
CA GLU A 153 -10.21 -16.85 -3.49
C GLU A 153 -11.54 -16.08 -3.30
N GLU A 154 -11.59 -15.10 -2.39
CA GLU A 154 -12.78 -14.30 -2.07
C GLU A 154 -12.80 -12.95 -2.81
N ALA A 155 -11.66 -12.53 -3.40
CA ALA A 155 -11.46 -11.20 -3.97
C ALA A 155 -12.02 -11.01 -5.40
N GLY A 156 -12.68 -12.02 -5.98
CA GLY A 156 -13.20 -11.97 -7.35
C GLY A 156 -12.12 -11.83 -8.42
N ASP A 157 -12.44 -11.20 -9.56
CA ASP A 157 -11.46 -10.90 -10.62
C ASP A 157 -10.64 -9.65 -10.29
N ILE A 158 -9.75 -9.78 -9.30
CA ILE A 158 -8.98 -8.66 -8.76
C ILE A 158 -8.08 -7.97 -9.80
N ASN A 159 -7.69 -8.68 -10.86
CA ASN A 159 -6.85 -8.14 -11.94
C ASN A 159 -7.61 -7.19 -12.87
N HIS A 160 -8.95 -7.18 -12.82
CA HIS A 160 -9.83 -6.29 -13.58
C HIS A 160 -10.84 -5.61 -12.64
N ALA A 161 -10.36 -5.16 -11.47
CA ALA A 161 -11.17 -4.51 -10.47
C ALA A 161 -11.08 -2.98 -10.56
N ALA A 162 -12.21 -2.30 -10.46
CA ALA A 162 -12.24 -0.85 -10.33
C ALA A 162 -11.60 -0.42 -8.99
N ILE A 163 -10.73 0.58 -9.01
CA ILE A 163 -10.13 1.23 -7.84
C ILE A 163 -10.53 2.70 -7.80
N GLN A 164 -10.96 3.19 -6.63
CA GLN A 164 -11.45 4.56 -6.45
C GLN A 164 -11.00 5.14 -5.10
N LEU A 165 -10.80 6.45 -5.06
CA LEU A 165 -10.70 7.21 -3.82
C LEU A 165 -11.52 8.49 -3.87
N ASP A 166 -12.33 8.69 -2.83
CA ASP A 166 -13.12 9.88 -2.59
C ASP A 166 -12.52 10.69 -1.43
N VAL A 167 -12.49 12.02 -1.57
CA VAL A 167 -12.15 12.96 -0.49
C VAL A 167 -13.38 13.81 -0.21
N ASP A 168 -13.90 13.72 1.01
CA ASP A 168 -15.14 14.39 1.43
C ASP A 168 -16.31 14.13 0.47
N GLY A 169 -16.41 12.89 -0.04
CA GLY A 169 -17.45 12.46 -0.98
C GLY A 169 -17.20 12.86 -2.43
N VAL A 170 -16.07 13.50 -2.75
CA VAL A 170 -15.69 13.86 -4.12
C VAL A 170 -14.63 12.90 -4.63
N THR A 171 -14.94 12.18 -5.70
CA THR A 171 -13.97 11.29 -6.35
C THR A 171 -12.76 12.05 -6.86
N LYS A 172 -11.58 11.60 -6.43
CA LYS A 172 -10.28 12.16 -6.82
C LYS A 172 -9.46 11.18 -7.65
N GLN A 173 -9.58 9.89 -7.37
CA GLN A 173 -8.91 8.82 -8.12
C GLN A 173 -9.96 7.82 -8.59
N SER A 174 -9.84 7.36 -9.83
CA SER A 174 -10.75 6.37 -10.42
C SER A 174 -10.04 5.67 -11.57
N ALA A 175 -9.71 4.40 -11.41
CA ALA A 175 -9.04 3.59 -12.43
C ALA A 175 -9.45 2.11 -12.32
N ASP A 176 -8.72 1.25 -13.01
CA ASP A 176 -8.88 -0.20 -12.95
C ASP A 176 -7.51 -0.86 -12.69
N ILE A 177 -7.47 -1.95 -11.91
CA ILE A 177 -6.23 -2.68 -11.60
C ILE A 177 -5.54 -3.19 -12.88
N SER A 178 -6.28 -3.46 -13.95
CA SER A 178 -5.69 -3.85 -15.25
C SER A 178 -4.81 -2.77 -15.89
N GLN A 179 -4.86 -1.53 -15.38
CA GLN A 179 -4.02 -0.42 -15.84
C GLN A 179 -2.64 -0.37 -15.17
N LEU A 180 -2.33 -1.30 -14.26
CA LEU A 180 -0.98 -1.47 -13.74
C LEU A 180 0.01 -1.70 -14.89
N ILE A 181 1.12 -0.97 -14.90
CA ILE A 181 2.19 -1.13 -15.90
C ILE A 181 2.86 -2.50 -15.73
N TRP A 182 3.17 -2.83 -14.47
CA TRP A 182 3.60 -4.14 -14.02
C TRP A 182 2.46 -4.74 -13.20
N SER A 183 1.86 -5.80 -13.72
CA SER A 183 0.80 -6.56 -13.04
C SER A 183 1.25 -7.03 -11.66
N ILE A 184 0.30 -7.50 -10.84
CA ILE A 184 0.58 -8.06 -9.51
C ILE A 184 1.63 -9.19 -9.60
N SER A 185 1.46 -10.10 -10.56
CA SER A 185 2.37 -11.22 -10.78
C SER A 185 3.77 -10.75 -11.21
N GLU A 186 3.86 -9.79 -12.14
CA GLU A 186 5.14 -9.24 -12.57
C GLU A 186 5.84 -8.46 -11.45
N THR A 187 5.07 -7.76 -10.62
CA THR A 187 5.57 -7.04 -9.44
C THR A 187 6.22 -8.00 -8.46
N ILE A 188 5.53 -9.11 -8.11
CA ILE A 188 6.06 -10.15 -7.23
C ILE A 188 7.32 -10.78 -7.83
N ALA A 189 7.29 -11.13 -9.12
CA ALA A 189 8.43 -11.72 -9.81
C ALA A 189 9.66 -10.79 -9.74
N ASN A 190 9.51 -9.52 -10.14
CA ASN A 190 10.59 -8.52 -10.10
C ASN A 190 11.10 -8.31 -8.67
N LEU A 191 10.20 -8.08 -7.71
CA LEU A 191 10.57 -7.81 -6.32
C LEU A 191 11.35 -9.00 -5.72
N SER A 192 10.97 -10.23 -6.07
CA SER A 192 11.60 -11.45 -5.57
C SER A 192 13.04 -11.68 -6.03
N THR A 193 13.50 -10.95 -7.06
CA THR A 193 14.91 -10.94 -7.51
C THR A 193 15.80 -10.07 -6.62
N TYR A 194 15.20 -9.08 -5.94
CA TYR A 194 15.91 -8.18 -5.01
C TYR A 194 15.81 -8.66 -3.56
N PHE A 195 14.67 -9.26 -3.19
CA PHE A 195 14.39 -9.70 -1.83
C PHE A 195 13.73 -11.07 -1.82
N THR A 196 14.21 -11.98 -0.98
CA THR A 196 13.42 -13.17 -0.66
C THR A 196 12.14 -12.76 0.07
N LEU A 197 11.00 -12.97 -0.59
CA LEU A 197 9.69 -12.72 -0.01
C LEU A 197 9.40 -13.76 1.05
N ALA A 198 8.65 -13.37 2.08
CA ALA A 198 8.24 -14.24 3.17
C ALA A 198 6.76 -14.06 3.52
N PRO A 199 6.12 -15.07 4.15
CA PRO A 199 4.80 -14.89 4.71
C PRO A 199 4.75 -13.67 5.64
N GLY A 200 3.73 -12.84 5.49
CA GLY A 200 3.59 -11.59 6.22
C GLY A 200 4.05 -10.35 5.45
N ASP A 201 4.76 -10.50 4.34
CA ASP A 201 5.12 -9.36 3.50
C ASP A 201 3.87 -8.76 2.82
N LEU A 202 3.85 -7.45 2.70
CA LEU A 202 2.82 -6.67 2.02
C LEU A 202 3.42 -5.96 0.81
N ILE A 203 2.66 -5.85 -0.27
CA ILE A 203 3.05 -5.12 -1.48
C ILE A 203 1.94 -4.13 -1.84
N PHE A 204 2.25 -2.85 -1.72
CA PHE A 204 1.48 -1.72 -2.25
C PHE A 204 1.77 -1.60 -3.75
N SER A 205 0.77 -1.87 -4.59
CA SER A 205 0.96 -2.10 -6.02
C SER A 205 1.19 -0.85 -6.87
N GLY A 206 1.12 0.33 -6.27
CA GLY A 206 1.10 1.64 -6.94
C GLY A 206 -0.31 2.23 -6.98
N THR A 207 -0.36 3.55 -7.17
CA THR A 207 -1.58 4.37 -7.20
C THR A 207 -1.90 4.86 -8.62
N PRO A 208 -3.18 4.99 -9.00
CA PRO A 208 -3.60 5.70 -10.20
C PRO A 208 -3.40 7.23 -10.07
N GLU A 209 -3.63 7.96 -11.16
CA GLU A 209 -3.60 9.42 -11.18
C GLU A 209 -4.61 10.07 -10.24
N GLY A 210 -4.43 11.37 -10.01
CA GLY A 210 -5.33 12.17 -9.16
C GLY A 210 -4.90 12.20 -7.70
N VAL A 211 -3.61 11.95 -7.45
CA VAL A 211 -3.01 12.14 -6.12
C VAL A 211 -3.13 13.60 -5.70
N GLY A 212 -3.40 13.87 -4.43
CA GLY A 212 -3.69 15.22 -4.01
C GLY A 212 -3.47 15.45 -2.53
N ALA A 213 -3.33 16.72 -2.17
CA ALA A 213 -3.14 17.13 -0.78
C ALA A 213 -4.42 16.95 0.04
N VAL A 214 -4.25 16.57 1.30
CA VAL A 214 -5.29 16.53 2.34
C VAL A 214 -4.84 17.31 3.56
N VAL A 215 -5.80 17.74 4.37
CA VAL A 215 -5.61 18.46 5.62
C VAL A 215 -6.40 17.82 6.75
N ARG A 216 -6.13 18.24 7.99
CA ARG A 216 -6.94 17.84 9.15
C ARG A 216 -8.43 18.12 8.89
N GLY A 217 -9.26 17.15 9.22
CA GLY A 217 -10.71 17.20 9.01
C GLY A 217 -11.20 16.47 7.76
N ASN A 218 -10.36 16.30 6.72
CA ASN A 218 -10.78 15.57 5.53
C ASN A 218 -11.05 14.09 5.84
N VAL A 219 -12.02 13.52 5.13
CA VAL A 219 -12.35 12.11 5.14
C VAL A 219 -12.02 11.50 3.79
N LEU A 220 -11.22 10.43 3.81
CA LEU A 220 -10.82 9.64 2.65
C LEU A 220 -11.62 8.34 2.66
N GLU A 221 -12.17 7.96 1.52
CA GLU A 221 -12.81 6.66 1.31
C GLU A 221 -12.18 5.95 0.11
N GLY A 222 -11.56 4.80 0.36
CA GLY A 222 -10.89 3.99 -0.66
C GLY A 222 -11.69 2.72 -0.97
N LYS A 223 -11.82 2.39 -2.25
CA LYS A 223 -12.61 1.25 -2.74
C LYS A 223 -11.81 0.49 -3.79
N VAL A 224 -11.84 -0.84 -3.71
CA VAL A 224 -11.45 -1.74 -4.79
C VAL A 224 -12.58 -2.75 -4.96
N ALA A 225 -13.08 -2.94 -6.18
CA ALA A 225 -14.16 -3.89 -6.45
C ALA A 225 -13.79 -5.30 -5.97
N GLY A 226 -14.70 -5.97 -5.27
CA GLY A 226 -14.45 -7.28 -4.65
C GLY A 226 -13.88 -7.23 -3.22
N LEU A 227 -13.45 -6.05 -2.74
CA LEU A 227 -12.90 -5.87 -1.39
C LEU A 227 -13.79 -4.96 -0.53
N SER A 228 -13.61 -5.03 0.79
CA SER A 228 -14.23 -4.06 1.72
C SER A 228 -13.54 -2.70 1.61
N PRO A 229 -14.30 -1.59 1.66
CA PRO A 229 -13.72 -0.26 1.61
C PRO A 229 -12.98 0.09 2.90
N ILE A 230 -12.10 1.09 2.81
CA ILE A 230 -11.42 1.72 3.94
C ILE A 230 -11.89 3.17 4.06
N THR A 231 -12.18 3.64 5.27
CA THR A 231 -12.49 5.04 5.54
C THR A 231 -11.53 5.61 6.57
N VAL A 232 -10.87 6.73 6.25
CA VAL A 232 -9.88 7.38 7.09
C VAL A 232 -10.23 8.84 7.27
N LYS A 233 -10.21 9.34 8.50
CA LYS A 233 -10.36 10.76 8.81
C LYS A 233 -9.05 11.31 9.34
N LEU A 234 -8.56 12.40 8.74
CA LEU A 234 -7.35 13.07 9.20
C LEU A 234 -7.67 13.87 10.46
N VAL A 235 -6.97 13.58 11.56
CA VAL A 235 -7.14 14.28 12.86
C VAL A 235 -5.89 15.04 13.25
#